data_AF-A0A4S0VKA6-F1
#
_entry.id   AF-A0A4S0VKA6-F1
#
_cell.length_a   1.000
_cell.length_b   1.000
_cell.length_c   1.000
_cell.angle_alpha   90.00
_cell.angle_beta   90.00
_cell.angle_gamma   90.00
#
_symmetry.space_group_name_H-M   'P 1'
#
loop_
_entity.id
_entity.type
_entity.pdbx_description
1 polymer ?
#
loop_
_entity_poly.entity_id
_entity_poly.type
_entity_poly.pdbx_seq_one_letter_code
_entity_poly.pdbx_strand_id
1 'polypeptide(L)'
;MSRVLTPAQAAELLAVTPKHLLELTNEGALRRVNIGLESKRPTRRYAQDDLIEFIERRSQKACRFIESTANQNTPMTSSFAVIDFSVPRARATSARRNGS
;
A
#
# COMPACT_ATOMS: atom_id res chain seq x y z
N MET A 1 11.35 22.12 -30.00
CA MET A 1 10.17 22.96 -29.70
C MET A 1 9.08 22.06 -29.20
N SER A 2 8.68 22.20 -27.93
CA SER A 2 7.68 21.33 -27.33
C SER A 2 6.29 21.68 -27.85
N ARG A 3 5.56 20.67 -28.32
CA ARG A 3 4.20 20.85 -28.86
C ARG A 3 3.26 21.20 -27.72
N VAL A 4 2.43 22.21 -27.93
CA VAL A 4 1.43 22.66 -26.95
C VAL A 4 0.06 22.12 -27.30
N LEU A 5 -0.57 21.45 -26.34
CA LEU A 5 -1.80 20.68 -26.52
C LEU A 5 -3.01 21.37 -25.90
N THR A 6 -4.19 21.14 -26.48
CA THR A 6 -5.46 21.55 -25.88
C THR A 6 -5.77 20.69 -24.65
N PRO A 7 -6.66 21.15 -23.75
CA PRO A 7 -7.10 20.33 -22.61
C PRO A 7 -7.70 18.99 -23.02
N ALA A 8 -8.44 18.94 -24.13
CA ALA A 8 -8.99 17.69 -24.66
C ALA A 8 -7.89 16.72 -25.11
N GLN A 9 -6.91 17.21 -25.88
CA GLN A 9 -5.78 16.39 -26.34
C GLN A 9 -4.91 15.90 -25.18
N ALA A 10 -4.65 16.75 -24.19
CA ALA A 10 -3.89 16.37 -23.01
C ALA A 10 -4.63 15.31 -22.16
N ALA A 11 -5.95 15.43 -22.05
CA ALA A 11 -6.78 14.46 -21.35
C ALA A 11 -6.81 13.11 -22.09
N GLU A 12 -6.90 13.12 -23.42
CA GLU A 12 -6.78 11.92 -24.26
C GLU A 12 -5.43 11.22 -24.07
N LEU A 13 -4.32 11.98 -24.06
CA LEU A 13 -2.98 11.40 -23.85
C LEU A 13 -2.82 10.74 -22.47
N LEU A 14 -3.40 11.35 -21.44
CA LEU A 14 -3.36 10.81 -20.08
C LEU A 14 -4.45 9.77 -19.81
N ALA A 15 -5.34 9.49 -20.78
CA ALA A 15 -6.52 8.64 -20.65
C ALA A 15 -7.42 9.02 -19.46
N VAL A 16 -7.61 10.32 -19.22
CA VAL A 16 -8.44 10.87 -18.14
C VAL A 16 -9.53 11.80 -18.67
N THR A 17 -10.49 12.16 -17.83
CA THR A 17 -11.48 13.17 -18.20
C THR A 17 -10.88 14.58 -18.13
N PRO A 18 -11.36 15.54 -18.94
CA PRO A 18 -10.92 16.94 -18.87
C PRO A 18 -11.15 17.58 -17.49
N LYS A 19 -12.19 17.12 -16.77
CA LYS A 19 -12.48 17.56 -15.41
C LYS A 19 -11.37 17.14 -14.45
N HIS A 20 -10.93 15.88 -14.53
CA HIS A 20 -9.85 15.37 -13.68
C HIS A 20 -8.52 16.07 -13.99
N LEU A 21 -8.23 16.33 -15.27
CA LEU A 21 -7.06 17.13 -15.66
C LEU A 21 -7.09 18.53 -15.03
N LEU A 22 -8.28 19.13 -14.93
CA LEU A 22 -8.45 20.44 -14.30
C LEU A 22 -8.20 20.39 -12.79
N GLU A 23 -8.69 19.36 -12.10
CA GLU A 23 -8.41 19.12 -10.68
C GLU A 23 -6.90 18.99 -10.42
N LEU A 24 -6.20 18.15 -11.20
CA LEU A 24 -4.74 17.99 -11.12
C LEU A 24 -3.98 19.32 -11.30
N THR A 25 -4.44 20.18 -12.23
CA THR A 25 -3.83 21.51 -12.37
C THR A 25 -4.12 22.46 -11.23
N ASN A 26 -5.32 22.40 -10.65
CA ASN A 26 -5.70 23.26 -9.53
C ASN A 26 -4.96 22.87 -8.24
N GLU A 27 -4.67 21.58 -8.07
CA GLU A 27 -3.82 21.05 -6.99
C GLU A 27 -2.33 21.38 -7.17
N GLY A 28 -1.94 21.93 -8.34
CA GLY A 28 -0.54 22.23 -8.66
C GLY A 28 0.30 21.01 -9.02
N ALA A 29 -0.33 19.84 -9.23
CA ALA A 29 0.36 18.61 -9.60
C ALA A 29 0.91 18.65 -11.04
N LEU A 30 0.31 19.47 -11.90
CA LEU A 30 0.63 19.55 -13.32
C LEU A 30 0.73 21.01 -13.80
N ARG A 31 1.81 21.31 -14.54
CA ARG A 31 2.07 22.66 -15.07
C ARG A 31 1.14 22.97 -16.23
N ARG A 32 0.63 24.21 -16.28
CA ARG A 32 -0.18 24.71 -17.39
C ARG A 32 0.45 25.96 -17.98
N VAL A 33 0.34 26.09 -19.29
CA VAL A 33 0.68 27.29 -20.03
C VAL A 33 -0.60 28.10 -20.23
N ASN A 34 -0.60 29.36 -19.80
CA ASN A 34 -1.69 30.27 -20.12
C ASN A 34 -1.36 30.98 -21.45
N ILE A 35 -2.11 30.67 -22.50
CA ILE A 35 -1.98 31.35 -23.82
C ILE A 35 -3.00 32.50 -23.95
N GLY A 36 -3.96 32.58 -23.03
CA GLY A 36 -4.98 33.63 -23.07
C GLY A 36 -4.38 35.01 -22.79
N LEU A 37 -5.04 36.05 -23.32
CA LEU A 37 -4.77 37.43 -22.92
C LEU A 37 -5.01 37.56 -21.41
N GLU A 38 -4.01 38.11 -20.70
CA GLU A 38 -3.98 38.26 -19.23
C GLU A 38 -5.24 38.93 -18.66
N SER A 39 -5.90 39.78 -19.45
CA SER A 39 -7.09 40.54 -19.07
C SER A 39 -8.41 39.76 -19.18
N LYS A 40 -8.41 38.57 -19.81
CA LYS A 40 -9.63 37.75 -20.05
C LYS A 40 -9.51 36.37 -19.40
N ARG A 41 -10.54 35.53 -19.54
CA ARG A 41 -10.52 34.15 -19.03
C ARG A 41 -9.28 33.40 -19.54
N PRO A 42 -8.46 32.81 -18.65
CA PRO A 42 -7.20 32.18 -19.02
C PRO A 42 -7.44 30.97 -19.93
N THR A 43 -6.71 30.90 -21.04
CA THR A 43 -6.76 29.76 -21.97
C THR A 43 -5.65 28.79 -21.59
N ARG A 44 -6.04 27.72 -20.89
CA ARG A 44 -5.12 26.69 -20.39
C ARG A 44 -4.68 25.79 -21.53
N ARG A 45 -3.37 25.57 -21.63
CA ARG A 45 -2.74 24.61 -22.53
C ARG A 45 -1.64 23.85 -21.79
N TYR A 46 -1.20 22.76 -22.39
CA TYR A 46 -0.25 21.83 -21.77
C TYR A 46 0.91 21.58 -22.72
N ALA A 47 2.14 21.75 -22.25
CA ALA A 47 3.30 21.31 -23.01
C ALA A 47 3.35 19.79 -22.98
N GLN A 48 3.64 19.17 -24.12
CA GLN A 48 3.75 17.72 -24.21
C GLN A 48 4.82 17.15 -23.27
N ASP A 49 5.93 17.87 -23.11
CA ASP A 49 7.04 17.48 -22.23
C ASP A 49 6.61 17.44 -20.76
N ASP A 50 5.80 18.42 -20.30
CA ASP A 50 5.28 18.44 -18.93
C ASP A 50 4.35 17.23 -18.66
N LEU A 51 3.60 16.79 -19.67
CA LEU A 51 2.74 15.60 -19.55
C LEU A 51 3.57 14.32 -19.46
N ILE A 52 4.67 14.23 -20.24
CA ILE A 52 5.59 13.09 -20.19
C ILE A 52 6.31 13.06 -18.84
N GLU A 53 6.83 14.19 -18.37
CA GLU A 53 7.47 14.29 -17.05
C GLU A 53 6.49 13.89 -15.93
N PHE A 54 5.22 14.28 -16.06
CA PHE A 54 4.17 13.86 -15.12
C PHE A 54 3.96 12.34 -15.12
N ILE A 55 3.91 11.71 -16.28
CA ILE A 55 3.80 10.25 -16.42
C ILE A 55 5.03 9.59 -15.79
N GLU A 56 6.24 10.03 -16.14
CA GLU A 56 7.49 9.45 -15.61
C GLU A 56 7.53 9.55 -14.08
N ARG A 57 7.20 10.72 -13.53
CA ARG A 57 7.15 10.95 -12.08
C ARG A 57 6.13 10.05 -11.37
N ARG A 58 4.98 9.80 -12.00
CA ARG A 58 3.91 8.93 -11.47
C ARG A 58 4.18 7.45 -11.72
N SER A 59 4.97 7.09 -12.72
CA SER A 59 5.31 5.72 -13.11
C SER A 59 6.29 5.01 -12.16
N GLN A 60 6.31 5.38 -10.88
CA GLN A 60 7.08 4.64 -9.88
C GLN A 60 6.66 3.18 -9.94
N LYS A 61 7.64 2.29 -10.18
CA LYS A 61 7.42 0.84 -10.26
C LYS A 61 6.66 0.41 -9.01
N ALA A 62 5.39 0.03 -9.17
CA ALA A 62 4.52 -0.44 -8.09
C ALA A 62 5.16 -1.62 -7.32
N CYS A 63 6.05 -2.35 -7.98
CA CYS A 63 6.87 -3.40 -7.37
C CYS A 63 8.20 -2.82 -6.89
N ARG A 64 8.21 -2.18 -5.72
CA ARG A 64 9.40 -2.30 -4.87
C ARG A 64 9.34 -3.71 -4.31
N PHE A 65 10.30 -4.56 -4.66
CA PHE A 65 10.55 -5.78 -3.90
C PHE A 65 10.88 -5.31 -2.48
N ILE A 66 9.88 -5.37 -1.59
CA ILE A 66 10.11 -5.26 -0.17
C ILE A 66 10.64 -6.64 0.19
N GLU A 67 11.95 -6.75 0.46
CA GLU A 67 12.47 -7.92 1.15
C GLU A 67 11.66 -8.08 2.41
N SER A 68 10.70 -9.01 2.36
CA SER A 68 9.92 -9.40 3.51
C SER A 68 10.88 -10.13 4.43
N THR A 69 11.44 -9.43 5.41
CA THR A 69 12.10 -10.04 6.58
C THR A 69 11.05 -10.74 7.47
N ALA A 70 10.02 -11.36 6.89
CA ALA A 70 8.97 -12.09 7.62
C ALA A 70 9.33 -13.56 7.85
N ASN A 71 10.63 -13.89 7.93
CA ASN A 71 11.04 -15.26 8.25
C ASN A 71 12.31 -15.34 9.10
N GLN A 72 12.49 -14.41 10.04
CA GLN A 72 13.34 -14.70 11.19
C GLN A 72 12.48 -15.41 12.22
N ASN A 73 12.33 -16.73 12.07
CA ASN A 73 11.81 -17.56 13.14
C ASN A 73 12.75 -17.43 14.34
N THR A 74 12.34 -16.71 15.37
CA THR A 74 13.02 -16.74 16.67
C THR A 74 12.83 -18.15 17.24
N PRO A 75 13.90 -18.93 17.49
CA PRO A 75 13.76 -20.19 18.21
C PRO A 75 13.31 -19.87 19.64
N MET A 76 12.04 -20.09 19.95
CA MET A 76 11.49 -19.93 21.28
C MET A 76 11.89 -21.15 22.12
N THR A 77 13.05 -21.10 22.78
CA THR A 77 13.35 -22.07 23.85
C THR A 77 12.59 -21.65 25.11
N SER A 78 11.34 -22.09 25.23
CA SER A 78 10.60 -21.92 26.47
C SER A 78 11.04 -23.00 27.48
N SER A 79 11.76 -22.62 28.53
CA SER A 79 12.07 -23.50 29.65
C SER A 79 10.85 -23.64 30.57
N PHE A 80 9.91 -24.49 30.18
CA PHE A 80 8.82 -24.87 31.09
C PHE A 80 9.27 -26.06 31.93
N ALA A 81 9.23 -25.91 33.26
CA ALA A 81 9.39 -27.03 34.17
C ALA A 81 8.11 -27.87 34.11
N VAL A 82 8.19 -29.06 33.54
CA VAL A 82 7.10 -30.04 33.56
C VAL A 82 7.05 -30.63 34.96
N ILE A 83 5.98 -30.36 35.70
CA ILE A 83 5.73 -30.95 37.01
C ILE A 83 4.68 -32.05 36.81
N ASP A 84 5.10 -33.31 36.87
CA ASP A 84 4.20 -34.44 36.88
C ASP A 84 3.53 -34.58 38.26
N PHE A 85 2.20 -34.53 38.29
CA PHE A 85 1.42 -34.78 39.49
C PHE A 85 1.10 -36.27 39.60
N SER A 86 1.96 -37.03 40.29
CA SER A 86 1.62 -38.40 40.66
C SER A 86 0.62 -38.41 41.83
N VAL A 87 -0.60 -38.91 41.60
CA VAL A 87 -1.61 -39.09 42.66
C VAL A 87 -1.17 -40.19 43.64
N PRO A 88 -1.18 -39.95 44.97
CA PRO A 88 -0.95 -41.02 45.93
C PRO A 88 -2.14 -41.97 45.93
N ARG A 89 -1.94 -43.23 45.53
CA ARG A 89 -2.93 -44.29 45.71
C ARG A 89 -3.04 -44.57 47.20
N ALA A 90 -4.13 -44.15 47.83
CA ALA A 90 -4.42 -44.37 49.25
C ALA A 90 -4.23 -45.85 49.61
N ARG A 91 -3.48 -46.11 50.69
CA ARG A 91 -3.26 -47.45 51.23
C ARG A 91 -4.51 -47.95 51.97
N ALA A 92 -4.89 -49.17 51.59
CA ALA A 92 -5.69 -50.22 52.23
C ALA A 92 -6.55 -49.89 53.47
N THR A 93 -7.80 -50.37 53.47
CA THR A 93 -8.28 -51.37 54.46
C THR A 93 -9.74 -51.77 54.18
N SER A 94 -10.00 -53.09 54.10
CA SER A 94 -11.23 -53.70 54.62
C SER A 94 -11.11 -55.23 54.58
N ALA A 95 -10.83 -55.78 55.76
CA ALA A 95 -11.22 -57.07 56.32
C ALA A 95 -11.36 -58.32 55.42
N ARG A 96 -10.58 -59.35 55.78
CA ARG A 96 -10.83 -60.76 55.47
C ARG A 96 -12.29 -61.13 55.77
N ARG A 97 -12.95 -61.76 54.80
CA ARG A 97 -14.16 -62.55 55.04
C ARG A 97 -13.77 -64.04 54.93
N ASN A 98 -13.98 -64.75 56.03
CA ASN A 98 -13.91 -66.22 56.08
C ASN A 98 -15.07 -66.82 55.28
N GLY A 99 -14.86 -68.00 54.70
CA GLY A 99 -15.93 -68.78 54.08
C GLY A 99 -15.46 -70.17 53.63
N SER A 100 -15.98 -71.19 54.32
CA SER A 100 -15.94 -72.65 54.11
C SER A 100 -14.71 -73.42 54.61
#